data_AF-A0A351SQV3-F1
#
_entry.id   AF-A0A351SQV3-F1
#
_cell.length_a   1.000
_cell.length_b   1.000
_cell.length_c   1.000
_cell.angle_alpha   90.00
_cell.angle_beta   90.00
_cell.angle_gamma   90.00
#
_symmetry.space_group_name_H-M   'P 1'
#
loop_
_entity.id
_entity.type
_entity.pdbx_description
1 polymer ?
#
loop_
_entity_poly.entity_id
_entity_poly.type
_entity_poly.pdbx_seq_one_letter_code
_entity_poly.pdbx_strand_id
1 'polypeptide(L)'
;MKNKKLIVLGGTISIILLTFCMIIIPFMKHSNENLEFGNQKSDIYKKIYTFKDGKKLYTNLSKINYISWNKREYSLEEALKKRKIDLDKILDGFEQTDALNDGGTRVYSVKKNARYINKNIKIFICKTVSGIKDIYITDEYDLEHICKKID
;
A
#
# COMPACT_ATOMS: atom_id res chain seq x y z
N MET A 1 -48.19 42.20 -42.22
CA MET A 1 -46.77 42.27 -41.79
C MET A 1 -46.54 41.32 -40.62
N LYS A 2 -45.53 40.45 -40.73
CA LYS A 2 -45.15 39.41 -39.78
C LYS A 2 -44.43 40.01 -38.57
N ASN A 3 -44.69 39.52 -37.37
CA ASN A 3 -43.74 39.56 -36.25
C ASN A 3 -43.84 38.23 -35.47
N LYS A 4 -42.96 37.29 -35.82
CA LYS A 4 -42.72 36.08 -35.01
C LYS A 4 -41.68 36.42 -33.96
N LYS A 5 -42.07 36.46 -32.68
CA LYS A 5 -41.11 36.47 -31.55
C LYS A 5 -40.57 35.06 -31.39
N LEU A 6 -39.28 34.88 -31.67
CA LEU A 6 -38.55 33.66 -31.37
C LEU A 6 -37.86 33.86 -30.01
N ILE A 7 -38.35 33.20 -28.96
CA ILE A 7 -37.72 33.19 -27.64
C ILE A 7 -36.69 32.07 -27.64
N VAL A 8 -35.40 32.41 -27.61
CA VAL A 8 -34.29 31.47 -27.42
C VAL A 8 -33.97 31.41 -25.93
N LEU A 9 -34.61 30.50 -25.21
CA LEU A 9 -34.26 30.10 -23.84
C LEU A 9 -33.65 28.70 -23.91
N GLY A 10 -32.34 28.60 -24.11
CA GLY A 10 -31.71 27.27 -24.23
C GLY A 10 -30.19 27.22 -24.10
N GLY A 11 -29.53 28.31 -23.71
CA GLY A 11 -28.06 28.39 -23.75
C GLY A 11 -27.33 28.37 -22.42
N THR A 12 -27.99 28.71 -21.30
CA THR A 12 -27.27 29.03 -20.06
C THR A 12 -27.26 27.93 -19.00
N ILE A 13 -28.19 26.97 -19.06
CA ILE A 13 -28.29 25.91 -18.04
C ILE A 13 -27.19 24.84 -18.21
N SER A 14 -26.74 24.56 -19.45
CA SER A 14 -25.70 23.54 -19.70
C SER A 14 -24.28 23.94 -19.27
N ILE A 15 -23.98 25.24 -19.19
CA ILE A 15 -22.61 25.71 -18.89
C ILE A 15 -22.33 25.66 -17.38
N ILE A 16 -23.36 25.87 -16.54
CA ILE A 16 -23.23 25.86 -15.08
C ILE A 16 -23.00 24.45 -14.53
N LEU A 17 -23.52 23.40 -15.19
CA LEU A 17 -23.33 22.02 -14.76
C LEU A 17 -21.90 21.49 -15.03
N LEU A 18 -21.27 21.94 -16.12
CA LEU A 18 -19.91 21.54 -16.51
C LEU A 18 -18.84 22.21 -15.64
N THR A 19 -19.06 23.44 -15.20
CA THR A 19 -18.13 24.15 -14.30
C THR A 19 -18.18 23.61 -12.87
N PHE A 20 -19.33 23.10 -12.41
CA PHE A 20 -19.44 22.48 -11.08
C PHE A 20 -18.67 21.15 -10.99
N CYS A 21 -18.60 20.36 -12.08
CA CYS A 21 -17.77 19.14 -12.10
C CYS A 21 -16.27 19.45 -11.95
N MET A 22 -15.75 20.52 -12.56
CA MET A 22 -14.31 20.82 -12.45
C MET A 22 -13.90 21.38 -11.08
N ILE A 23 -14.82 22.00 -10.34
CA ILE A 23 -14.53 22.61 -9.04
C ILE A 23 -14.60 21.58 -7.89
N ILE A 24 -15.35 20.48 -8.04
CA ILE A 24 -15.49 19.46 -6.97
C ILE A 24 -14.40 18.37 -7.05
N ILE A 25 -13.72 18.20 -8.19
CA ILE A 25 -12.73 17.12 -8.38
C ILE A 25 -11.43 17.27 -7.55
N PRO A 26 -10.95 18.44 -7.08
CA PRO A 26 -9.70 18.50 -6.33
C PRO A 26 -9.88 18.31 -4.82
N PHE A 27 -11.04 17.86 -4.32
CA PHE A 27 -11.08 17.14 -3.04
C PHE A 27 -10.47 15.74 -3.23
N MET A 28 -9.20 15.76 -3.62
CA MET A 28 -8.30 14.64 -3.68
C MET A 28 -8.25 14.02 -2.30
N LYS A 29 -9.04 12.96 -2.18
CA LYS A 29 -8.95 11.83 -1.25
C LYS A 29 -7.62 11.83 -0.48
N HIS A 30 -7.55 12.61 0.59
CA HIS A 30 -6.50 12.49 1.57
C HIS A 30 -6.77 11.18 2.28
N SER A 31 -6.15 10.11 1.80
CA SER A 31 -6.33 8.81 2.39
C SER A 31 -5.75 8.88 3.81
N ASN A 32 -6.60 8.80 4.84
CA ASN A 32 -6.17 8.66 6.23
C ASN A 32 -5.77 7.20 6.55
N GLU A 33 -5.44 6.42 5.52
CA GLU A 33 -5.05 5.03 5.70
C GLU A 33 -3.60 4.95 6.17
N ASN A 34 -3.31 4.10 7.15
CA ASN A 34 -1.99 4.05 7.79
C ASN A 34 -1.56 2.61 8.06
N LEU A 35 -0.25 2.34 8.02
CA LEU A 35 0.33 1.12 8.56
C LEU A 35 1.08 1.44 9.85
N GLU A 36 0.62 0.86 10.95
CA GLU A 36 1.25 1.02 12.25
C GLU A 36 1.97 -0.27 12.64
N PHE A 37 3.24 -0.11 13.04
CA PHE A 37 4.11 -1.20 13.39
C PHE A 37 4.36 -1.22 14.89
N GLY A 38 4.22 -2.39 15.51
CA GLY A 38 4.51 -2.58 16.92
C GLY A 38 5.98 -2.38 17.25
N ASN A 39 6.24 -1.99 18.50
CA ASN A 39 7.61 -1.81 19.01
C ASN A 39 8.26 -3.13 19.43
N GLN A 40 7.46 -4.13 19.81
CA GLN A 40 7.98 -5.44 20.21
C GLN A 40 8.25 -6.31 18.99
N LYS A 41 9.37 -7.04 19.04
CA LYS A 41 9.76 -8.01 18.02
C LYS A 41 10.02 -9.38 18.66
N SER A 42 10.02 -10.41 17.83
CA SER A 42 10.35 -11.79 18.15
C SER A 42 11.59 -12.20 17.37
N ASP A 43 12.39 -13.10 17.91
CA ASP A 43 13.53 -13.67 17.16
C ASP A 43 13.09 -14.62 16.03
N ILE A 44 11.78 -14.91 15.95
CA ILE A 44 11.20 -15.85 15.00
C ILE A 44 10.26 -15.12 14.05
N TYR A 45 10.49 -15.30 12.75
CA TYR A 45 9.57 -14.85 11.71
C TYR A 45 8.32 -15.71 11.68
N LYS A 46 7.16 -15.08 11.86
CA LYS A 46 5.85 -15.74 11.79
C LYS A 46 5.18 -15.41 10.47
N LYS A 47 4.62 -16.44 9.83
CA LYS A 47 3.79 -16.28 8.64
C LYS A 47 2.46 -15.63 9.02
N ILE A 48 2.11 -14.52 8.37
CA ILE A 48 0.85 -13.80 8.61
C ILE A 48 -0.12 -13.89 7.43
N TYR A 49 0.36 -14.21 6.22
CA TYR A 49 -0.52 -14.36 5.06
C TYR A 49 0.08 -15.25 3.96
N THR A 50 -0.77 -15.83 3.12
CA THR A 50 -0.37 -16.52 1.89
C THR A 50 -1.21 -15.97 0.75
N PHE A 51 -0.53 -15.37 -0.23
CA PHE A 51 -1.13 -14.79 -1.42
C PHE A 51 -1.59 -15.89 -2.39
N LYS A 52 -2.47 -15.52 -3.33
CA LYS A 52 -3.03 -16.46 -4.32
C LYS A 52 -1.99 -17.07 -5.24
N ASP A 53 -0.88 -16.36 -5.47
CA ASP A 53 0.26 -16.81 -6.28
C ASP A 53 1.26 -17.66 -5.48
N GLY A 54 0.90 -18.06 -4.26
CA GLY A 54 1.72 -18.93 -3.40
C GLY A 54 2.77 -18.18 -2.57
N LYS A 55 2.99 -16.89 -2.81
CA LYS A 55 3.91 -16.07 -2.00
C LYS A 55 3.44 -16.00 -0.56
N LYS A 56 4.35 -16.05 0.39
CA LYS A 56 4.03 -15.96 1.81
C LYS A 56 4.56 -14.65 2.39
N LEU A 57 3.78 -14.07 3.30
CA LEU A 57 4.16 -12.88 4.05
C LEU A 57 4.54 -13.27 5.47
N TYR A 58 5.72 -12.88 5.88
CA TYR A 58 6.29 -13.13 7.20
C TYR A 58 6.63 -11.81 7.90
N THR A 59 6.63 -11.85 9.23
CA THR A 59 7.16 -10.76 10.04
C THR A 59 7.68 -11.27 11.38
N ASN A 60 8.69 -10.59 11.90
CA ASN A 60 9.17 -10.77 13.26
C ASN A 60 8.54 -9.75 14.23
N LEU A 61 7.74 -8.81 13.74
CA LEU A 61 7.06 -7.80 14.56
C LEU A 61 5.86 -8.42 15.28
N SER A 62 5.63 -8.03 16.54
CA SER A 62 4.54 -8.58 17.35
C SER A 62 3.15 -8.19 16.83
N LYS A 63 3.05 -7.00 16.22
CA LYS A 63 1.80 -6.44 15.70
C LYS A 63 2.09 -5.56 14.48
N ILE A 64 1.27 -5.71 13.45
CA ILE A 64 1.18 -4.77 12.32
C ILE A 64 -0.30 -4.52 12.09
N ASN A 65 -0.68 -3.24 12.09
CA ASN A 65 -2.06 -2.82 11.94
C ASN A 65 -2.24 -1.99 10.68
N TYR A 66 -3.39 -2.19 10.05
CA TYR A 66 -3.91 -1.32 9.02
C TYR A 66 -5.02 -0.44 9.59
N ILE A 67 -4.80 0.87 9.58
CA ILE A 67 -5.85 1.85 9.86
C ILE A 67 -6.46 2.22 8.53
N SER A 68 -7.76 1.96 8.39
CA SER A 68 -8.50 2.30 7.18
C SER A 68 -8.95 3.76 7.15
N TRP A 69 -9.44 4.24 6.00
CA TRP A 69 -9.87 5.63 5.80
C TRP A 69 -10.94 6.12 6.80
N ASN A 70 -11.75 5.20 7.33
CA ASN A 70 -12.77 5.48 8.34
C ASN A 70 -12.28 5.26 9.78
N LYS A 71 -10.95 5.23 9.99
CA LYS A 71 -10.28 5.02 11.27
C LYS A 71 -10.56 3.67 11.94
N ARG A 72 -11.10 2.69 11.22
CA ARG A 72 -11.17 1.32 11.72
C ARG A 72 -9.80 0.66 11.61
N GLU A 73 -9.37 0.08 12.73
CA GLU A 73 -8.14 -0.69 12.84
C GLU A 73 -8.41 -2.16 12.53
N TYR A 74 -7.52 -2.76 11.75
CA TYR A 74 -7.49 -4.18 11.44
C TYR A 74 -6.07 -4.68 11.66
N SER A 75 -5.89 -5.93 12.10
CA SER A 75 -4.57 -6.54 11.95
C SER A 75 -4.22 -6.63 10.46
N LEU A 76 -2.94 -6.58 10.10
CA LEU A 76 -2.52 -6.66 8.70
C LEU A 76 -3.03 -7.96 8.04
N GLU A 77 -2.98 -9.08 8.76
CA GLU A 77 -3.54 -10.36 8.30
C GLU A 77 -5.04 -10.25 7.99
N GLU A 78 -5.83 -9.65 8.89
CA GLU A 78 -7.27 -9.47 8.68
C GLU A 78 -7.55 -8.53 7.50
N ALA A 79 -6.80 -7.44 7.39
CA ALA A 79 -6.92 -6.48 6.30
C ALA A 79 -6.64 -7.12 4.93
N LEU A 80 -5.61 -7.96 4.83
CA LEU A 80 -5.28 -8.74 3.63
C LEU A 80 -6.38 -9.77 3.30
N LYS A 81 -6.83 -10.55 4.29
CA LYS A 81 -7.93 -11.52 4.11
C LYS A 81 -9.22 -10.86 3.60
N LYS A 82 -9.56 -9.69 4.15
CA LYS A 82 -10.74 -8.91 3.77
C LYS A 82 -10.53 -8.01 2.54
N ARG A 83 -9.36 -8.09 1.88
CA ARG A 83 -8.98 -7.25 0.72
C ARG A 83 -9.16 -5.75 0.97
N LYS A 84 -8.86 -5.29 2.19
CA LYS A 84 -8.87 -3.87 2.57
C LYS A 84 -7.58 -3.16 2.17
N ILE A 85 -6.50 -3.93 2.05
CA ILE A 85 -5.18 -3.55 1.56
C ILE A 85 -4.62 -4.73 0.76
N ASP A 86 -3.72 -4.46 -0.17
CA ASP A 86 -2.94 -5.45 -0.93
C ASP A 86 -1.45 -5.12 -0.88
N LEU A 87 -0.62 -5.98 -1.47
CA LEU A 87 0.83 -5.82 -1.44
C LEU A 87 1.28 -4.54 -2.17
N ASP A 88 0.67 -4.20 -3.30
CA ASP A 88 1.03 -3.01 -4.07
C ASP A 88 0.80 -1.74 -3.24
N LYS A 89 -0.33 -1.69 -2.52
CA LYS A 89 -0.64 -0.60 -1.60
C LYS A 89 0.24 -0.57 -0.36
N ILE A 90 0.67 -1.73 0.16
CA ILE A 90 1.69 -1.78 1.22
C ILE A 90 3.00 -1.17 0.71
N LEU A 91 3.43 -1.54 -0.50
CA LEU A 91 4.69 -1.09 -1.10
C LEU A 91 4.66 0.37 -1.56
N ASP A 92 3.50 1.01 -1.72
CA ASP A 92 3.40 2.42 -2.12
C ASP A 92 4.09 3.38 -1.11
N GLY A 93 4.16 3.00 0.17
CA GLY A 93 4.91 3.74 1.19
C GLY A 93 6.43 3.54 1.14
N PHE A 94 6.94 2.65 0.29
CA PHE A 94 8.32 2.22 0.27
C PHE A 94 8.99 2.47 -1.08
N GLU A 95 10.29 2.72 -1.07
CA GLU A 95 11.13 2.78 -2.26
C GLU A 95 12.11 1.62 -2.26
N GLN A 96 12.39 1.07 -3.45
CA GLN A 96 13.39 0.04 -3.57
C GLN A 96 14.78 0.67 -3.37
N THR A 97 15.48 0.25 -2.33
CA THR A 97 16.80 0.79 -1.97
C THR A 97 17.95 -0.11 -2.36
N ASP A 98 17.68 -1.40 -2.53
CA ASP A 98 18.73 -2.39 -2.84
C ASP A 98 18.16 -3.58 -3.61
N ALA A 99 19.04 -4.33 -4.26
CA ALA A 99 18.77 -5.60 -4.92
C ALA A 99 20.01 -6.48 -4.84
N LEU A 100 19.82 -7.76 -4.48
CA LEU A 100 20.94 -8.69 -4.47
C LEU A 100 21.24 -9.21 -5.89
N ASN A 101 22.50 -9.55 -6.14
CA ASN A 101 22.95 -10.18 -7.39
C ASN A 101 22.55 -11.67 -7.49
N ASP A 102 21.44 -12.06 -6.86
CA ASP A 102 20.86 -13.41 -6.91
C ASP A 102 19.77 -13.57 -7.98
N GLY A 103 19.56 -12.51 -8.77
CA GLY A 103 18.60 -12.47 -9.86
C GLY A 103 17.15 -12.44 -9.39
N GLY A 104 16.85 -11.88 -8.22
CA GLY A 104 15.45 -11.59 -7.91
C GLY A 104 15.10 -11.00 -6.54
N THR A 105 16.03 -10.98 -5.57
CA THR A 105 15.77 -10.41 -4.25
C THR A 105 15.77 -8.89 -4.28
N ARG A 106 14.77 -8.29 -3.64
CA ARG A 106 14.57 -6.83 -3.62
C ARG A 106 14.36 -6.33 -2.20
N VAL A 107 14.88 -5.14 -1.94
CA VAL A 107 14.84 -4.49 -0.63
C VAL A 107 14.14 -3.16 -0.75
N TYR A 108 13.14 -2.97 0.09
CA TYR A 108 12.33 -1.77 0.13
C TYR A 108 12.49 -1.10 1.49
N SER A 109 12.77 0.20 1.49
CA SER A 109 12.83 1.03 2.70
C SER A 109 11.75 2.10 2.64
N VAL A 110 11.34 2.61 3.80
CA VAL A 110 10.32 3.67 3.89
C VAL A 110 10.76 4.90 3.08
N LYS A 111 9.90 5.41 2.18
CA LYS A 111 10.17 6.66 1.44
C LYS A 111 10.36 7.80 2.43
N LYS A 112 11.29 8.72 2.15
CA LYS A 112 11.50 9.93 2.99
C LYS A 112 10.21 10.74 3.28
N ASN A 113 9.27 10.72 2.34
CA ASN A 113 7.99 11.44 2.44
C ASN A 113 6.78 10.53 2.72
N ALA A 114 7.02 9.28 3.17
CA ALA A 114 5.93 8.39 3.54
C ALA A 114 5.20 8.95 4.76
N ARG A 115 3.99 9.49 4.54
CA ARG A 115 3.17 10.08 5.61
C ARG A 115 2.50 9.02 6.51
N TYR A 116 2.60 7.74 6.13
CA TYR A 116 1.78 6.64 6.66
C TYR A 116 2.62 5.48 7.22
N ILE A 117 3.87 5.76 7.60
CA ILE A 117 4.75 4.77 8.23
C ILE A 117 5.52 5.48 9.34
N ASN A 118 5.29 5.06 10.58
CA ASN A 118 5.82 5.71 11.78
C ASN A 118 7.15 5.13 12.29
N LYS A 119 7.70 4.14 11.59
CA LYS A 119 8.88 3.38 12.03
C LYS A 119 9.77 3.05 10.84
N ASN A 120 11.08 3.00 11.06
CA ASN A 120 12.03 2.51 10.07
C ASN A 120 11.80 1.00 9.87
N ILE A 121 10.99 0.67 8.87
CA ILE A 121 10.66 -0.68 8.49
C ILE A 121 11.24 -0.97 7.12
N LYS A 122 11.63 -2.22 6.92
CA LYS A 122 12.06 -2.75 5.64
C LYS A 122 11.13 -3.85 5.19
N ILE A 123 10.98 -3.93 3.87
CA ILE A 123 10.32 -5.06 3.22
C ILE A 123 11.35 -5.76 2.35
N PHE A 124 11.53 -7.05 2.58
CA PHE A 124 12.35 -7.92 1.75
C PHE A 124 11.44 -8.79 0.90
N ILE A 125 11.71 -8.85 -0.40
CA ILE A 125 11.11 -9.83 -1.29
C ILE A 125 12.23 -10.78 -1.69
N CYS A 126 12.37 -11.89 -0.97
CA CYS A 126 13.45 -12.85 -1.15
C CYS A 126 13.10 -13.84 -2.28
N LYS A 127 14.04 -14.11 -3.18
CA LYS A 127 13.90 -15.20 -4.15
C LYS A 127 14.29 -16.52 -3.50
N THR A 128 13.45 -17.54 -3.61
CA THR A 128 13.81 -18.92 -3.23
C THR A 128 14.27 -19.71 -4.46
N VAL A 129 14.96 -20.84 -4.24
CA VAL A 129 15.37 -21.79 -5.30
C VAL A 129 14.19 -22.25 -6.16
N SER A 130 12.99 -22.36 -5.57
CA SER A 130 11.75 -22.73 -6.27
C SER A 130 11.20 -21.65 -7.21
N GLY A 131 11.78 -20.44 -7.19
CA GLY A 131 11.30 -19.28 -7.94
C GLY A 131 10.16 -18.51 -7.24
N ILE A 132 9.57 -19.06 -6.18
CA ILE A 132 8.59 -18.37 -5.34
C ILE A 132 9.28 -17.27 -4.55
N LYS A 133 8.64 -16.10 -4.46
CA LYS A 133 9.17 -14.94 -3.75
C LYS A 133 8.43 -14.74 -2.42
N ASP A 134 9.07 -15.09 -1.32
CA ASP A 134 8.53 -14.83 0.01
C ASP A 134 8.85 -13.39 0.44
N ILE A 135 7.95 -12.81 1.23
CA ILE A 135 7.94 -11.40 1.61
C ILE A 135 8.12 -11.30 3.12
N TYR A 136 9.04 -10.45 3.57
CA TYR A 136 9.35 -10.25 4.97
C TYR A 136 9.22 -8.78 5.33
N ILE A 137 8.50 -8.49 6.42
CA ILE A 137 8.41 -7.16 7.02
C ILE A 137 9.16 -7.17 8.35
N THR A 138 10.15 -6.32 8.51
CA THR A 138 11.01 -6.28 9.71
C THR A 138 11.62 -4.89 9.92
N ASP A 139 12.13 -4.63 11.12
CA ASP A 139 12.97 -3.48 11.43
C ASP A 139 14.48 -3.78 11.38
N GLU A 140 14.86 -4.99 10.96
CA GLU A 140 16.26 -5.44 10.88
C GLU A 140 16.89 -5.20 9.48
N TYR A 141 18.20 -5.02 9.46
CA TYR A 141 18.99 -4.77 8.23
C TYR A 141 19.68 -6.04 7.68
N ASP A 142 19.61 -7.19 8.36
CA ASP A 142 20.41 -8.35 7.99
C ASP A 142 19.78 -9.19 6.86
N LEU A 143 20.02 -8.74 5.63
CA LEU A 143 19.57 -9.37 4.38
C LEU A 143 20.02 -10.81 4.22
N GLU A 144 21.28 -11.09 4.55
CA GLU A 144 21.84 -12.43 4.39
C GLU A 144 21.15 -13.38 5.36
N HIS A 145 20.91 -12.94 6.60
CA HIS A 145 20.20 -13.74 7.57
C HIS A 145 18.74 -13.99 7.19
N ILE A 146 18.06 -13.01 6.60
CA ILE A 146 16.63 -13.12 6.26
C ILE A 146 16.43 -13.98 5.01
N CYS A 147 17.19 -13.74 3.95
CA CYS A 147 16.96 -14.40 2.66
C CYS A 147 17.79 -15.68 2.46
N LYS A 148 18.93 -15.89 3.13
CA LYS A 148 19.76 -17.12 2.96
C LYS A 148 19.45 -18.23 3.95
N LYS A 149 18.91 -17.93 5.14
CA LYS A 149 18.68 -18.93 6.21
C LYS A 149 17.47 -19.84 5.96
N ILE A 150 16.85 -19.74 4.78
CA ILE A 150 15.56 -20.36 4.46
C ILE A 150 15.68 -21.33 3.27
N ASP A 151 16.89 -21.48 2.71
CA ASP A 151 17.29 -22.64 1.92
C ASP A 151 17.77 -23.78 2.84
#